data_AF-A0A7V9BJT3-F1
#
_entry.id   AF-A0A7V9BJT3-F1
#
_cell.length_a   1.000
_cell.length_b   1.000
_cell.length_c   1.000
_cell.angle_alpha   90.00
_cell.angle_beta   90.00
_cell.angle_gamma   90.00
#
_symmetry.space_group_name_H-M   'P 1'
#
loop_
_entity.id
_entity.type
_entity.pdbx_description
1 polymer ?
#
loop_
_entity_poly.entity_id
_entity_poly.type
_entity_poly.pdbx_seq_one_letter_code
_entity_poly.pdbx_strand_id
1 'polypeptide(L)' 'MSFDELPEMLRVEEAASVLRIGRSAAYDAVTQFEVTGGRQGIPCIRIGRTFRVPRRALLRWIDEQVGERLSETPLDAA' A
#
# COMPACT_ATOMS: atom_id res chain seq x y z
N MET A 1 -14.02 -9.01 6.08
CA MET A 1 -12.80 -9.01 6.89
C MET A 1 -12.60 -7.61 7.39
N SER A 2 -12.65 -7.44 8.70
CA SER A 2 -12.23 -6.19 9.33
C SER A 2 -10.70 -6.08 9.21
N PHE A 3 -10.16 -4.87 9.07
CA PHE A 3 -8.70 -4.66 9.02
C PHE A 3 -7.99 -5.18 10.29
N ASP A 4 -8.72 -5.28 11.40
CA ASP A 4 -8.22 -5.81 12.66
C ASP A 4 -7.87 -7.32 12.61
N GLU A 5 -8.53 -8.07 11.72
CA GLU A 5 -8.32 -9.51 11.54
C GLU A 5 -7.12 -9.84 10.64
N LEU A 6 -6.50 -8.82 10.02
CA LEU A 6 -5.35 -9.01 9.15
C LEU A 6 -4.09 -9.35 9.96
N PRO A 7 -3.24 -10.27 9.47
CA PRO A 7 -1.92 -10.49 10.03
C PRO A 7 -1.11 -9.19 10.08
N GLU A 8 -0.22 -9.05 11.07
CA GLU A 8 0.68 -7.89 11.16
C GLU A 8 1.59 -7.73 9.93
N MET A 9 1.92 -8.85 9.29
CA MET A 9 2.81 -8.92 8.14
C MET A 9 2.12 -9.69 7.02
N LEU A 10 1.61 -8.96 6.04
CA LEU A 10 0.92 -9.55 4.90
C LEU A 10 1.92 -10.03 3.85
N ARG A 11 1.59 -11.11 3.16
CA ARG A 11 2.14 -11.46 1.85
C ARG A 11 1.60 -10.47 0.81
N VAL A 12 2.31 -10.35 -0.32
CA VAL A 12 1.88 -9.47 -1.43
C VAL A 12 0.48 -9.84 -1.93
N GLU A 13 0.15 -11.13 -2.00
CA GLU A 13 -1.17 -11.61 -2.44
C GLU A 13 -2.29 -11.28 -1.43
N GLU A 14 -1.99 -11.27 -0.13
CA GLU A 14 -2.92 -10.86 0.91
C GLU A 14 -3.17 -9.35 0.82
N ALA A 15 -2.12 -8.54 0.64
CA ALA A 15 -2.26 -7.10 0.40
C ALA A 15 -3.05 -6.80 -0.88
N ALA A 16 -2.83 -7.56 -1.96
CA ALA A 16 -3.61 -7.46 -3.20
C ALA A 16 -5.10 -7.73 -2.95
N SER A 17 -5.40 -8.74 -2.14
CA SER A 17 -6.78 -9.10 -1.78
C SER A 17 -7.45 -8.02 -0.93
N VAL A 18 -6.72 -7.43 0.02
CA VAL A 18 -7.19 -6.32 0.86
C VAL A 18 -7.49 -5.08 0.01
N LEU A 19 -6.58 -4.72 -0.90
CA LEU A 19 -6.71 -3.57 -1.79
C LEU A 19 -7.66 -3.83 -2.98
N ARG A 20 -8.13 -5.07 -3.16
CA ARG A 20 -8.96 -5.49 -4.30
C ARG A 20 -8.32 -5.21 -5.67
N ILE A 21 -7.01 -5.46 -5.78
CA ILE A 21 -6.26 -5.34 -7.04
C ILE A 21 -5.74 -6.70 -7.52
N GLY A 22 -5.39 -6.79 -8.80
CA GLY A 22 -4.75 -7.97 -9.36
C GLY A 22 -3.39 -8.24 -8.73
N ARG A 23 -3.00 -9.51 -8.61
CA ARG A 23 -1.70 -9.91 -8.03
C ARG A 23 -0.52 -9.27 -8.74
N SER A 24 -0.52 -9.24 -10.07
CA SER A 24 0.57 -8.62 -10.86
C SER A 24 0.75 -7.15 -10.49
N ALA A 25 -0.35 -6.37 -10.42
CA ALA A 25 -0.30 -4.96 -10.02
C ALA A 25 0.26 -4.77 -8.60
N ALA A 26 -0.09 -5.66 -7.67
CA ALA A 26 0.49 -5.62 -6.32
C ALA A 26 1.99 -5.92 -6.31
N TYR A 27 2.44 -6.90 -7.10
CA TYR A 27 3.86 -7.22 -7.25
C TYR A 27 4.67 -6.09 -7.90
N ASP A 28 4.10 -5.45 -8.92
CA ASP A 28 4.71 -4.29 -9.57
C ASP A 28 4.84 -3.13 -8.58
N ALA A 29 3.79 -2.87 -7.78
CA ALA A 29 3.78 -1.80 -6.80
C ALA A 29 4.77 -2.02 -5.64
N VAL A 30 4.92 -3.25 -5.11
CA VAL A 30 5.95 -3.50 -4.07
C VAL A 30 7.36 -3.44 -4.67
N THR A 31 7.53 -3.84 -5.93
CA THR A 31 8.81 -3.69 -6.64
C THR A 31 9.15 -2.22 -6.82
N GLN A 32 8.18 -1.39 -7.23
CA GLN A 32 8.34 0.06 -7.34
C GLN A 32 8.73 0.70 -6.00
N PHE A 33 8.11 0.27 -4.90
CA PHE A 33 8.46 0.75 -3.57
C PHE A 33 9.91 0.45 -3.23
N GLU A 34 10.36 -0.77 -3.52
CA GLU A 34 11.74 -1.17 -3.30
C GLU A 34 12.74 -0.36 -4.16
N VAL A 35 12.55 -0.32 -5.48
CA VAL A 35 13.51 0.32 -6.40
C VAL A 35 13.56 1.84 -6.25
N THR A 36 12.47 2.46 -5.79
CA THR A 36 12.41 3.91 -5.57
C THR A 36 12.89 4.33 -4.19
N GLY A 37 13.21 3.38 -3.30
CA GLY A 37 13.58 3.67 -1.91
C GLY A 37 12.40 4.15 -1.07
N GLY A 38 11.19 3.66 -1.36
CA GLY A 38 9.97 3.96 -0.62
C GLY A 38 9.21 5.20 -1.07
N ARG A 39 9.56 5.77 -2.23
CA ARG A 39 8.91 6.99 -2.75
C ARG A 39 7.60 6.74 -3.50
N GLN A 40 7.44 5.57 -4.11
CA GLN A 40 6.24 5.23 -4.90
C GLN A 40 5.92 3.75 -4.77
N GLY A 41 4.64 3.38 -4.80
CA GLY A 41 4.20 1.99 -4.72
C GLY A 41 3.79 1.56 -3.31
N ILE A 42 3.47 0.27 -3.14
CA ILE A 42 2.93 -0.27 -1.88
C ILE A 42 4.06 -0.48 -0.87
N PRO A 43 3.95 0.05 0.37
CA PRO A 43 4.97 -0.09 1.38
C PRO A 43 5.27 -1.54 1.71
N CYS A 44 6.54 -1.92 1.63
CA CYS A 44 6.98 -3.28 1.86
C CYS A 44 8.37 -3.34 2.48
N ILE A 45 8.68 -4.49 3.07
CA ILE A 45 10.03 -4.88 3.46
C ILE A 45 10.40 -6.17 2.74
N ARG A 46 11.68 -6.31 2.39
CA ARG A 46 12.21 -7.53 1.81
C ARG A 46 12.91 -8.36 2.87
N ILE A 47 12.43 -9.59 3.04
CA ILE A 47 13.01 -10.60 3.92
C ILE A 47 13.50 -11.74 3.04
N GLY A 48 14.82 -11.81 2.87
CA GLY A 48 15.46 -12.72 1.92
C GLY A 48 14.93 -12.50 0.50
N ARG A 49 14.27 -13.52 -0.06
CA ARG A 49 13.72 -13.51 -1.42
C ARG A 49 12.25 -13.11 -1.50
N THR A 50 11.65 -12.70 -0.38
CA THR A 50 10.20 -12.45 -0.31
C THR A 50 9.91 -11.06 0.20
N PHE A 51 8.84 -10.46 -0.32
CA PHE A 51 8.28 -9.23 0.23
C PHE A 51 7.25 -9.53 1.30
N ARG A 52 7.18 -8.63 2.28
CA ARG A 52 6.09 -8.53 3.24
C ARG A 52 5.61 -7.10 3.31
N VAL A 53 4.30 -6.93 3.44
CA VAL A 53 3.61 -5.64 3.57
C VAL A 53 3.19 -5.51 5.02
N PRO A 54 3.83 -4.63 5.83
CA PRO A 54 3.40 -4.42 7.20
C PRO A 54 2.00 -3.80 7.22
N ARG A 55 1.06 -4.41 7.96
CA ARG A 55 -0.34 -3.94 8.07
C ARG A 55 -0.42 -2.46 8.43
N ARG A 56 0.33 -2.05 9.46
CA ARG A 56 0.38 -0.67 9.92
C ARG A 56 0.89 0.31 8.87
N ALA A 57 1.84 -0.11 8.03
CA ALA A 57 2.37 0.74 6.96
C ALA A 57 1.36 0.84 5.81
N LEU A 58 0.71 -0.27 5.45
CA LEU A 58 -0.34 -0.29 4.43
C LEU A 58 -1.51 0.63 4.80
N LEU A 59 -1.99 0.57 6.05
CA LEU A 59 -3.09 1.42 6.52
C LEU A 59 -2.73 2.90 6.45
N ARG A 60 -1.57 3.30 6.99
CA ARG A 60 -1.09 4.69 6.90
C ARG A 60 -0.94 5.16 5.46
N TRP A 61 -0.40 4.30 4.59
CA TRP A 61 -0.26 4.60 3.18
C TRP A 61 -1.62 4.83 2.50
N ILE A 62 -2.64 4.04 2.82
CA ILE A 62 -4.01 4.29 2.31
C ILE A 62 -4.50 5.67 2.75
N ASP A 63 -4.33 6.01 4.03
CA ASP A 63 -4.73 7.31 4.56
C ASP A 63 -3.97 8.46 3.87
N GLU A 64 -2.67 8.31 3.64
CA GLU A 64 -1.82 9.26 2.90
C GLU A 64 -2.32 9.46 1.46
N GLN A 65 -2.63 8.38 0.74
CA GLN A 65 -3.15 8.46 -0.63
C GLN A 65 -4.51 9.19 -0.72
N VAL A 66 -5.34 9.11 0.33
CA VAL A 66 -6.61 9.84 0.40
C VAL A 66 -6.37 11.30 0.82
N GLY A 67 -5.50 11.53 1.81
CA GLY A 67 -5.16 12.86 2.32
C GLY A 67 -4.49 13.75 1.28
N GLU A 68 -3.57 13.20 0.48
CA GLU A 68 -2.95 13.92 -0.65
C GLU A 68 -4.00 14.38 -1.68
N ARG A 69 -5.02 13.56 -1.95
CA ARG A 69 -6.13 13.93 -2.84
C ARG A 69 -7.06 15.00 -2.26
N LEU A 70 -7.22 15.05 -0.94
CA LEU A 70 -8.02 16.08 -0.27
C LEU A 70 -7.29 17.43 -0.19
N SER A 71 -5.96 17.45 -0.31
CA SER A 71 -5.17 18.68 -0.47
C SER A 71 -5.17 19.26 -1.88
N GLU A 72 -5.72 18.56 -2.88
CA GLU A 72 -5.71 18.97 -4.30
C GLU A 72 -7.04 19.52 -4.83
N THR A 73 -8.07 19.68 -3.99
CA THR A 73 -9.33 20.33 -4.43
C THR A 73 -9.33 21.81 -4.03
N PRO A 74 -9.31 22.78 -4.97
CA PRO A 74 -9.73 24.13 -4.66
C PRO A 74 -11.24 24.10 -4.40
N LEU A 75 -11.63 24.28 -3.14
CA LEU A 75 -13.03 24.42 -2.71
C LEU A 75 -13.62 25.81 -3.03
N ASP A 76 -12.87 26.68 -3.71
CA ASP A 76 -13.24 28.07 -3.98
C ASP A 76 -13.64 28.31 -5.45
N ALA A 77 -14.40 27.40 -6.05
CA ALA A 77 -15.12 27.67 -7.30
C ALA A 77 -16.63 27.67 -7.04
N ALA A 78 -17.05 28.63 -6.21
CA ALA A 78 -18.43 29.09 -6.08
C ALA A 78 -18.64 30.33 -6.95
#